data_AF-A0A936LZG3-F1
#
_entry.id   AF-A0A936LZG3-F1
#
_cell.length_a   1.000
_cell.length_b   1.000
_cell.length_c   1.000
_cell.angle_alpha   90.00
_cell.angle_beta   90.00
_cell.angle_gamma   90.00
#
_symmetry.space_group_name_H-M   'P 1'
#
loop_
_entity.id
_entity.type
_entity.pdbx_description
1 polymer ?
#
loop_
_entity_poly.entity_id
_entity_poly.type
_entity_poly.pdbx_seq_one_letter_code
_entity_poly.pdbx_strand_id
1 'polypeptide(L)'
;MRSVFAAALVAATPLILPAQDLQLELLGSYRTGIFEQSAAEIPAYDPVSRRLFVVNAAQRTIDILDIADPAKPVLFRQAFVPTGWGHLPNSVAVKNGIVAAAVESDPKTSPGFVLFFDTSGNFLKGVRAGALPDMVTFTPDGTKVLTADEGEPSSDYRNDPFGTVTIVDISGGISNLTQRNVTTVDFTRFQRSSLDSSVRIFGPNASVARDLEPEYIVVSPDSKKAFVSLQENNAIAVLDIEKKEFTRIFGLGFKNHMAPGAGLDASDRDNAVRIRNWEVLGMYQPDGMAIMEHEGKLYILTANEGDARDYDTFSEEVRVSSLTLDQAGFQTPIAELRNNANLGRLTVTNRLGDADGDGRFEKLYVFGARSFSIWDEDGNQVYDSGDEMERITAERYPKFFNSNNTANDLDSRSDNKGPEPEDVKVGTVAGRRYAFVGLERIGGVMVYDITNPQSPRFVNYTNNRNFEGSPAADTAGDLGAEGLLFIPAAESPTGVPLLVVANEVSGSTSIFAVKGTREVTAQIRLDSGPAVYDRLAALFGTRDRYVQTVRLTNTGEALTGPVQLAIEGLPAGTRVSRSRGDSPAGPYLTLPVEEWGSGETLTLTLYFEHPTAALLRYTPRVFQGSF
;
A
#
# COMPACT_ATOMS: atom_id res chain seq x y z
N MET A 1 45.61 50.40 -34.12
CA MET A 1 44.95 49.08 -34.01
C MET A 1 44.48 48.91 -32.58
N ARG A 2 43.19 49.09 -32.30
CA ARG A 2 42.60 48.92 -30.96
C ARG A 2 41.69 47.69 -31.01
N SER A 3 42.01 46.72 -30.17
CA SER A 3 41.35 45.42 -30.04
C SER A 3 40.01 45.58 -29.32
N VAL A 4 38.95 45.00 -29.88
CA VAL A 4 37.63 44.87 -29.26
C VAL A 4 37.54 43.48 -28.63
N PHE A 5 37.41 43.40 -27.30
CA PHE A 5 37.03 42.17 -26.61
C PHE A 5 35.51 42.07 -26.61
N ALA A 6 34.96 41.05 -27.27
CA ALA A 6 33.57 40.67 -27.13
C ALA A 6 33.42 39.79 -25.89
N ALA A 7 32.63 40.22 -24.91
CA ALA A 7 32.24 39.41 -23.78
C ALA A 7 31.19 38.39 -24.24
N ALA A 8 31.53 37.11 -24.20
CA ALA A 8 30.59 36.02 -24.41
C ALA A 8 29.65 35.93 -23.20
N LEU A 9 28.35 36.07 -23.44
CA LEU A 9 27.30 35.83 -22.45
C LEU A 9 27.17 34.31 -22.28
N VAL A 10 27.75 33.76 -21.22
CA VAL A 10 27.50 32.36 -20.82
C VAL A 10 26.11 32.33 -20.20
N ALA A 11 25.14 31.76 -20.92
CA ALA A 11 23.84 31.44 -20.34
C ALA A 11 24.05 30.36 -19.27
N ALA A 12 23.83 30.71 -18.01
CA ALA A 12 23.77 29.75 -16.93
C ALA A 12 22.52 28.87 -17.15
N THR A 13 22.73 27.61 -17.51
CA THR A 13 21.69 26.59 -17.41
C THR A 13 21.24 26.53 -15.95
N PRO A 14 19.94 26.67 -15.64
CA PRO A 14 19.47 26.54 -14.26
C PRO A 14 19.82 25.12 -13.77
N LEU A 15 20.47 25.06 -12.61
CA LEU A 15 20.66 23.81 -11.88
C LEU A 15 19.25 23.36 -11.47
N ILE A 16 18.64 22.44 -12.22
CA ILE A 16 17.44 21.73 -11.76
C ILE A 16 17.93 20.84 -10.62
N LEU A 17 17.64 21.22 -9.37
CA LEU A 17 17.84 20.26 -8.28
C LEU A 17 16.86 19.11 -8.53
N PRO A 18 17.30 17.84 -8.47
CA PRO A 18 16.36 16.73 -8.50
C PRO A 18 15.31 16.92 -7.40
N ALA A 19 14.06 16.55 -7.70
CA ALA A 19 13.03 16.40 -6.68
C ALA A 19 13.60 15.56 -5.53
N GLN A 20 13.35 15.96 -4.29
CA GLN A 20 13.72 15.11 -3.16
C GLN A 20 12.86 13.84 -3.27
N ASP A 21 13.49 12.68 -3.40
CA ASP A 21 12.78 11.40 -3.42
C ASP A 21 11.91 11.29 -2.15
N LEU A 22 10.72 10.73 -2.31
CA LEU A 22 9.70 10.66 -1.27
C LEU A 22 10.21 9.82 -0.08
N GLN A 23 9.99 10.31 1.14
CA GLN A 23 10.40 9.70 2.39
C GLN A 23 9.19 9.41 3.28
N LEU A 24 9.26 8.30 4.02
CA LEU A 24 8.33 7.97 5.09
C LEU A 24 9.03 8.25 6.42
N GLU A 25 8.54 9.26 7.15
CA GLU A 25 9.05 9.62 8.48
C GLU A 25 8.07 9.13 9.54
N LEU A 26 8.52 8.23 10.43
CA LEU A 26 7.69 7.77 11.54
C LEU A 26 7.33 8.95 12.45
N LEU A 27 6.05 9.18 12.67
CA LEU A 27 5.55 10.16 13.62
C LEU A 27 5.33 9.53 15.00
N GLY A 28 4.63 8.40 15.02
CA GLY A 28 4.28 7.69 16.24
C GLY A 28 3.65 6.34 15.95
N SER A 29 3.55 5.51 17.00
CA SER A 29 2.93 4.19 16.93
C SER A 29 2.05 3.96 18.15
N TYR A 30 0.94 3.25 17.94
CA TYR A 30 0.17 2.61 19.00
C TYR A 30 0.55 1.13 19.08
N ARG A 31 0.58 0.55 20.28
CA ARG A 31 0.88 -0.87 20.51
C ARG A 31 -0.17 -1.46 21.43
N THR A 32 -0.74 -2.61 21.04
CA THR A 32 -1.70 -3.37 21.86
C THR A 32 -0.99 -4.15 22.98
N GLY A 33 0.29 -4.48 22.78
CA GLY A 33 1.05 -5.36 23.66
C GLY A 33 0.73 -6.85 23.46
N ILE A 34 0.04 -7.21 22.37
CA ILE A 34 -0.31 -8.58 21.99
C ILE A 34 0.53 -8.96 20.77
N PHE A 35 1.22 -10.09 20.87
CA PHE A 35 2.15 -10.59 19.87
C PHE A 35 1.60 -11.87 19.22
N GLU A 36 1.78 -12.01 17.90
CA GLU A 36 1.42 -13.19 17.07
C GLU A 36 -0.05 -13.66 17.23
N GLN A 37 -0.99 -12.72 17.36
CA GLN A 37 -2.42 -13.04 17.51
C GLN A 37 -3.32 -12.11 16.68
N SER A 38 -2.78 -11.50 15.62
CA SER A 38 -3.54 -10.66 14.70
C SER A 38 -4.25 -9.51 15.44
N ALA A 39 -3.46 -8.74 16.19
CA ALA A 39 -3.97 -7.69 17.08
C ALA A 39 -4.03 -6.30 16.42
N ALA A 40 -3.57 -6.18 15.16
CA ALA A 40 -3.62 -4.96 14.38
C ALA A 40 -3.51 -5.28 12.86
N GLU A 41 -4.64 -5.48 12.20
CA GLU A 41 -4.67 -5.95 10.79
C GLU A 41 -5.08 -4.85 9.81
N ILE A 42 -6.38 -4.55 9.70
CA ILE A 42 -6.90 -3.61 8.70
C ILE A 42 -7.18 -2.24 9.33
N PRO A 43 -6.52 -1.15 8.86
CA PRO A 43 -6.79 0.21 9.30
C PRO A 43 -7.78 0.97 8.38
N ALA A 44 -8.69 1.73 8.97
CA ALA A 44 -9.53 2.72 8.29
C ALA A 44 -9.53 4.07 9.03
N TYR A 45 -9.91 5.17 8.36
CA TYR A 45 -9.84 6.51 8.93
C TYR A 45 -11.10 7.34 8.66
N ASP A 46 -11.52 8.12 9.66
CA ASP A 46 -12.51 9.19 9.50
C ASP A 46 -11.87 10.57 9.68
N PRO A 47 -11.85 11.44 8.64
CA PRO A 47 -11.21 12.75 8.72
C PRO A 47 -11.93 13.76 9.62
N VAL A 48 -13.24 13.58 9.82
CA VAL A 48 -14.05 14.51 10.63
C VAL A 48 -13.77 14.33 12.11
N SER A 49 -13.82 13.08 12.59
CA SER A 49 -13.54 12.73 13.99
C SER A 49 -12.05 12.53 14.28
N ARG A 50 -11.21 12.44 13.24
CA ARG A 50 -9.76 12.17 13.31
C ARG A 50 -9.44 10.87 14.04
N ARG A 51 -10.25 9.85 13.75
CA ARG A 51 -10.14 8.53 14.38
C ARG A 51 -9.65 7.49 13.39
N LEU A 52 -8.64 6.72 13.78
CA LEU A 52 -8.31 5.46 13.12
C LEU A 52 -9.11 4.33 13.74
N PHE A 53 -9.51 3.39 12.92
CA PHE A 53 -10.22 2.16 13.28
C PHE A 53 -9.33 1.02 12.82
N VAL A 54 -8.91 0.16 13.73
CA VAL A 54 -7.97 -0.93 13.46
C VAL A 54 -8.59 -2.23 13.93
N VAL A 55 -8.65 -3.23 13.06
CA VAL A 55 -9.11 -4.58 13.45
C VAL A 55 -8.12 -5.19 14.44
N ASN A 56 -8.67 -5.72 15.54
CA ASN A 56 -7.95 -6.47 16.56
C ASN A 56 -8.70 -7.78 16.79
N ALA A 57 -8.44 -8.78 15.94
CA ALA A 57 -9.07 -10.09 16.00
C ALA A 57 -8.78 -10.79 17.34
N ALA A 58 -7.56 -10.63 17.88
CA ALA A 58 -7.15 -11.16 19.19
C ALA A 58 -8.15 -10.84 20.32
N GLN A 59 -8.71 -9.64 20.29
CA GLN A 59 -9.63 -9.15 21.31
C GLN A 59 -11.09 -9.08 20.84
N ARG A 60 -11.38 -9.45 19.59
CA ARG A 60 -12.71 -9.37 18.96
C ARG A 60 -13.26 -7.94 18.94
N THR A 61 -12.38 -6.99 18.64
CA THR A 61 -12.68 -5.56 18.65
C THR A 61 -12.23 -4.88 17.37
N ILE A 62 -12.80 -3.70 17.15
CA ILE A 62 -12.19 -2.66 16.34
C ILE A 62 -11.65 -1.62 17.33
N ASP A 63 -10.33 -1.49 17.39
CA ASP A 63 -9.66 -0.50 18.22
C ASP A 63 -9.76 0.86 17.55
N ILE A 64 -10.22 1.85 18.31
CA ILE A 64 -10.46 3.20 17.83
C ILE A 64 -9.40 4.11 18.44
N LEU A 65 -8.49 4.60 17.60
CA LEU A 65 -7.38 5.46 18.01
C LEU A 65 -7.70 6.93 17.69
N ASP A 66 -7.49 7.81 18.66
CA ASP A 66 -7.42 9.25 18.42
C ASP A 66 -6.08 9.61 17.79
N ILE A 67 -6.10 10.25 16.62
CA ILE A 67 -4.90 10.72 15.94
C ILE A 67 -4.93 12.23 15.67
N ALA A 68 -5.62 13.02 16.50
CA ALA A 68 -5.55 14.47 16.41
C ALA A 68 -4.10 14.99 16.49
N ASP A 69 -3.23 14.28 17.22
CA ASP A 69 -1.76 14.37 17.13
C ASP A 69 -1.21 13.02 16.65
N PRO A 70 -0.90 12.85 15.36
CA PRO A 70 -0.41 11.59 14.81
C PRO A 70 0.95 11.13 15.37
N ALA A 71 1.70 12.01 16.05
CA ALA A 71 2.93 11.62 16.74
C ALA A 71 2.65 10.89 18.07
N LYS A 72 1.40 10.92 18.54
CA LYS A 72 0.96 10.32 19.80
C LYS A 72 -0.44 9.73 19.62
N PRO A 73 -0.60 8.65 18.81
CA PRO A 73 -1.88 7.97 18.71
C PRO A 73 -2.28 7.42 20.09
N VAL A 74 -3.54 7.61 20.47
CA VAL A 74 -4.07 7.17 21.78
C VAL A 74 -5.30 6.31 21.57
N LEU A 75 -5.37 5.15 22.23
CA LEU A 75 -6.61 4.36 22.28
C LEU A 75 -7.73 5.18 22.91
N PHE A 76 -8.75 5.48 22.12
CA PHE A 76 -9.94 6.17 22.58
C PHE A 76 -10.99 5.20 23.11
N ARG A 77 -11.23 4.12 22.35
CA ARG A 77 -12.23 3.10 22.68
C ARG A 77 -11.98 1.82 21.90
N GLN A 78 -12.48 0.71 22.41
CA GLN A 78 -12.63 -0.53 21.66
C GLN A 78 -14.12 -0.76 21.34
N ALA A 79 -14.44 -0.95 20.07
CA ALA A 79 -15.78 -1.34 19.64
C ALA A 79 -15.84 -2.87 19.54
N PHE A 80 -16.55 -3.50 20.48
CA PHE A 80 -16.70 -4.95 20.53
C PHE A 80 -17.72 -5.43 19.50
N VAL A 81 -17.45 -6.58 18.88
CA VAL A 81 -18.45 -7.35 18.14
C VAL A 81 -19.57 -7.73 19.11
N PRO A 82 -20.83 -7.28 18.92
CA PRO A 82 -21.90 -7.55 19.86
C PRO A 82 -22.28 -9.04 19.89
N THR A 83 -22.69 -9.55 21.05
CA THR A 83 -23.14 -10.94 21.19
C THR A 83 -24.26 -11.27 20.19
N GLY A 84 -24.09 -12.37 19.44
CA GLY A 84 -25.05 -12.83 18.43
C GLY A 84 -24.83 -12.29 17.02
N TRP A 85 -23.77 -11.50 16.79
CA TRP A 85 -23.44 -10.87 15.50
C TRP A 85 -22.11 -11.34 14.90
N GLY A 86 -21.73 -12.60 15.17
CA GLY A 86 -20.51 -13.21 14.65
C GLY A 86 -19.44 -13.41 15.73
N HIS A 87 -18.23 -13.72 15.28
CA HIS A 87 -17.08 -14.09 16.07
C HIS A 87 -15.97 -13.03 16.00
N LEU A 88 -15.08 -13.12 15.00
CA LEU A 88 -13.97 -12.19 14.80
C LEU A 88 -14.32 -11.15 13.71
N PRO A 89 -13.94 -9.88 13.89
CA PRO A 89 -13.86 -8.94 12.78
C PRO A 89 -12.60 -9.22 11.96
N ASN A 90 -12.71 -9.22 10.63
CA ASN A 90 -11.57 -9.41 9.72
C ASN A 90 -11.17 -8.08 9.05
N SER A 91 -12.16 -7.25 8.70
CA SER A 91 -11.91 -5.99 8.01
C SER A 91 -12.80 -4.85 8.50
N VAL A 92 -12.33 -3.62 8.34
CA VAL A 92 -13.05 -2.39 8.67
C VAL A 92 -12.89 -1.34 7.56
N ALA A 93 -13.97 -0.63 7.26
CA ALA A 93 -13.98 0.51 6.36
C ALA A 93 -14.78 1.66 6.96
N VAL A 94 -14.49 2.89 6.54
CA VAL A 94 -15.20 4.08 7.03
C VAL A 94 -15.56 5.01 5.89
N LYS A 95 -16.80 5.51 5.91
CA LYS A 95 -17.26 6.54 4.98
C LYS A 95 -18.40 7.35 5.54
N ASN A 96 -18.36 8.67 5.36
CA ASN A 96 -19.42 9.60 5.76
C ASN A 96 -19.87 9.42 7.23
N GLY A 97 -18.92 9.18 8.14
CA GLY A 97 -19.19 8.96 9.56
C GLY A 97 -19.80 7.60 9.93
N ILE A 98 -19.88 6.66 8.98
CA ILE A 98 -20.31 5.28 9.21
C ILE A 98 -19.11 4.36 9.11
N VAL A 99 -18.94 3.52 10.13
CA VAL A 99 -17.92 2.46 10.19
C VAL A 99 -18.62 1.16 9.83
N ALA A 100 -18.12 0.44 8.83
CA ALA A 100 -18.59 -0.91 8.47
C ALA A 100 -17.50 -1.92 8.80
N ALA A 101 -17.90 -3.09 9.28
CA ALA A 101 -17.00 -4.18 9.62
C ALA A 101 -17.49 -5.50 9.02
N ALA A 102 -16.58 -6.25 8.38
CA ALA A 102 -16.78 -7.64 8.00
C ALA A 102 -16.47 -8.52 9.21
N VAL A 103 -17.41 -9.40 9.56
CA VAL A 103 -17.32 -10.23 10.77
C VAL A 103 -17.69 -11.67 10.45
N GLU A 104 -16.75 -12.58 10.65
CA GLU A 104 -16.95 -14.01 10.44
C GLU A 104 -17.89 -14.64 11.48
N SER A 105 -18.36 -15.85 11.19
CA SER A 105 -19.10 -16.69 12.15
C SER A 105 -18.19 -17.76 12.73
N ASP A 106 -18.57 -18.35 13.87
CA ASP A 106 -17.98 -19.60 14.35
C ASP A 106 -19.03 -20.71 14.24
N PRO A 107 -18.85 -21.73 13.36
CA PRO A 107 -17.68 -21.94 12.49
C PRO A 107 -17.62 -20.97 11.29
N LYS A 108 -16.41 -20.68 10.77
CA LYS A 108 -16.16 -19.74 9.65
C LYS A 108 -16.94 -20.03 8.37
N THR A 109 -17.21 -21.32 8.14
CA THR A 109 -18.04 -21.82 7.02
C THR A 109 -19.52 -21.42 7.09
N SER A 110 -19.98 -20.82 8.20
CA SER A 110 -21.34 -20.28 8.31
C SER A 110 -21.41 -18.85 7.78
N PRO A 111 -22.58 -18.38 7.26
CA PRO A 111 -22.76 -16.99 6.88
C PRO A 111 -22.39 -16.02 8.01
N GLY A 112 -21.49 -15.08 7.72
CA GLY A 112 -21.04 -14.02 8.61
C GLY A 112 -21.95 -12.79 8.56
N PHE A 113 -21.38 -11.63 8.87
CA PHE A 113 -22.12 -10.38 9.05
C PHE A 113 -21.38 -9.16 8.50
N VAL A 114 -22.15 -8.17 8.06
CA VAL A 114 -21.69 -6.78 7.95
C VAL A 114 -22.28 -6.00 9.11
N LEU A 115 -21.43 -5.47 9.98
CA LEU A 115 -21.83 -4.66 11.13
C LEU A 115 -21.53 -3.18 10.88
N PHE A 116 -22.41 -2.32 11.37
CA PHE A 116 -22.33 -0.88 11.23
C PHE A 116 -22.23 -0.21 12.59
N PHE A 117 -21.27 0.69 12.74
CA PHE A 117 -21.03 1.49 13.94
C PHE A 117 -20.97 2.98 13.56
N ASP A 118 -21.15 3.85 14.56
CA ASP A 118 -20.75 5.27 14.43
C ASP A 118 -19.25 5.43 14.71
N THR A 119 -18.70 6.63 14.45
CA THR A 119 -17.27 6.91 14.69
C THR A 119 -16.88 6.95 16.18
N SER A 120 -17.86 6.87 17.09
CA SER A 120 -17.64 6.70 18.54
C SER A 120 -17.63 5.24 18.98
N GLY A 121 -17.75 4.29 18.04
CA GLY A 121 -17.76 2.85 18.31
C GLY A 121 -19.08 2.31 18.84
N ASN A 122 -20.19 3.05 18.70
CA ASN A 122 -21.50 2.53 19.07
C ASN A 122 -22.09 1.70 17.92
N PHE A 123 -22.52 0.48 18.24
CA PHE A 123 -23.21 -0.38 17.28
C PHE A 123 -24.55 0.23 16.85
N LEU A 124 -24.77 0.31 15.54
CA LEU A 124 -25.98 0.85 14.92
C LEU A 124 -26.89 -0.25 14.38
N LYS A 125 -26.31 -1.16 13.58
CA LYS A 125 -27.06 -2.22 12.88
C LYS A 125 -26.12 -3.32 12.38
N GLY A 126 -26.67 -4.50 12.11
CA GLY A 126 -25.97 -5.54 11.36
C GLY A 126 -26.92 -6.24 10.39
N VAL A 127 -26.34 -6.85 9.36
CA VAL A 127 -27.01 -7.72 8.38
C VAL A 127 -26.14 -8.93 8.09
N ARG A 128 -26.74 -10.03 7.60
CA ARG A 128 -25.98 -11.23 7.21
C ARG A 128 -25.24 -11.01 5.89
N ALA A 129 -24.04 -11.57 5.80
CA ALA A 129 -23.20 -11.66 4.61
C ALA A 129 -23.05 -13.13 4.15
N GLY A 130 -22.17 -13.39 3.19
CA GLY A 130 -21.71 -14.74 2.82
C GLY A 130 -20.88 -15.40 3.91
N ALA A 131 -20.35 -16.59 3.65
CA ALA A 131 -19.47 -17.28 4.59
C ALA A 131 -18.08 -16.65 4.59
N LEU A 132 -17.48 -16.47 5.77
CA LEU A 132 -16.20 -15.78 5.96
C LEU A 132 -16.11 -14.45 5.19
N PRO A 133 -16.92 -13.42 5.55
CA PRO A 133 -16.69 -12.08 5.05
C PRO A 133 -15.34 -11.62 5.58
N ASP A 134 -14.36 -11.56 4.70
CA ASP A 134 -13.00 -11.23 5.05
C ASP A 134 -12.79 -9.72 4.92
N MET A 135 -12.97 -9.21 3.70
CA MET A 135 -12.77 -7.80 3.39
C MET A 135 -14.08 -6.99 3.33
N VAL A 136 -14.07 -5.71 3.74
CA VAL A 136 -15.20 -4.77 3.56
C VAL A 136 -14.77 -3.45 2.92
N THR A 137 -15.60 -2.91 2.03
CA THR A 137 -15.38 -1.57 1.45
C THR A 137 -16.67 -0.84 1.10
N PHE A 138 -16.59 0.48 0.97
CA PHE A 138 -17.70 1.32 0.49
C PHE A 138 -17.53 1.64 -0.99
N THR A 139 -18.63 1.77 -1.72
CA THR A 139 -18.60 2.40 -3.04
C THR A 139 -18.14 3.86 -2.95
N PRO A 140 -17.46 4.42 -3.97
CA PRO A 140 -17.03 5.83 -3.99
C PRO A 140 -18.14 6.86 -3.75
N ASP A 141 -19.37 6.59 -4.17
CA ASP A 141 -20.54 7.44 -3.88
C ASP A 141 -21.11 7.29 -2.44
N GLY A 142 -20.65 6.28 -1.68
CA GLY A 142 -21.09 5.98 -0.32
C GLY A 142 -22.50 5.41 -0.20
N THR A 143 -23.09 4.91 -1.29
CA THR A 143 -24.46 4.37 -1.26
C THR A 143 -24.52 2.86 -1.00
N LYS A 144 -23.40 2.14 -1.14
CA LYS A 144 -23.32 0.69 -0.88
C LYS A 144 -22.07 0.30 -0.11
N VAL A 145 -22.17 -0.83 0.58
CA VAL A 145 -21.06 -1.57 1.20
C VAL A 145 -20.95 -2.93 0.53
N LEU A 146 -19.73 -3.34 0.21
CA LEU A 146 -19.41 -4.63 -0.37
C LEU A 146 -18.52 -5.41 0.59
N THR A 147 -18.72 -6.73 0.69
CA THR A 147 -17.75 -7.64 1.33
C THR A 147 -17.30 -8.72 0.37
N ALA A 148 -16.02 -9.06 0.44
CA ALA A 148 -15.51 -10.31 -0.13
C ALA A 148 -15.80 -11.40 0.89
N ASP A 149 -16.56 -12.39 0.49
CA ASP A 149 -16.91 -13.51 1.35
C ASP A 149 -16.16 -14.74 0.80
N GLU A 150 -15.01 -15.08 1.39
CA GLU A 150 -14.08 -16.08 0.87
C GLU A 150 -14.77 -17.43 0.66
N GLY A 151 -15.57 -17.85 1.63
CA GLY A 151 -16.22 -19.15 1.57
C GLY A 151 -15.27 -20.33 1.70
N GLU A 152 -14.15 -20.17 2.43
CA GLU A 152 -13.21 -21.25 2.71
C GLU A 152 -13.87 -22.51 3.29
N PRO A 153 -13.31 -23.70 3.00
CA PRO A 153 -13.79 -24.96 3.54
C PRO A 153 -13.49 -25.14 5.04
N SER A 154 -14.20 -26.09 5.67
CA SER A 154 -13.83 -26.62 6.98
C SER A 154 -12.48 -27.36 6.90
N SER A 155 -11.76 -27.47 8.02
CA SER A 155 -10.43 -28.13 8.04
C SER A 155 -10.44 -29.57 7.52
N ASP A 156 -11.57 -30.27 7.65
CA ASP A 156 -11.77 -31.62 7.11
C ASP A 156 -12.31 -31.67 5.68
N TYR A 157 -12.47 -30.51 5.01
CA TYR A 157 -13.02 -30.31 3.67
C TYR A 157 -14.45 -30.81 3.45
N ARG A 158 -15.21 -31.10 4.53
CA ARG A 158 -16.58 -31.62 4.41
C ARG A 158 -17.63 -30.54 4.19
N ASN A 159 -17.39 -29.34 4.67
CA ASN A 159 -18.23 -28.18 4.41
C ASN A 159 -17.43 -27.15 3.64
N ASP A 160 -17.80 -26.94 2.39
CA ASP A 160 -17.14 -26.08 1.43
C ASP A 160 -18.24 -25.16 0.86
N PRO A 161 -18.44 -23.97 1.47
CA PRO A 161 -19.47 -23.02 1.03
C PRO A 161 -19.13 -22.44 -0.34
N PHE A 162 -19.95 -21.51 -0.83
CA PHE A 162 -19.59 -20.75 -2.02
C PHE A 162 -18.82 -19.51 -1.59
N GLY A 163 -17.76 -19.18 -2.32
CA GLY A 163 -17.22 -17.83 -2.30
C GLY A 163 -18.20 -16.87 -2.99
N THR A 164 -18.42 -15.71 -2.38
CA THR A 164 -19.42 -14.74 -2.81
C THR A 164 -18.97 -13.30 -2.59
N VAL A 165 -19.73 -12.36 -3.15
CA VAL A 165 -19.67 -10.95 -2.72
C VAL A 165 -21.03 -10.52 -2.21
N THR A 166 -21.07 -9.97 -1.00
CA THR A 166 -22.29 -9.38 -0.44
C THR A 166 -22.34 -7.89 -0.73
N ILE A 167 -23.43 -7.42 -1.33
CA ILE A 167 -23.72 -6.02 -1.60
C ILE A 167 -24.84 -5.54 -0.68
N VAL A 168 -24.57 -4.54 0.16
CA VAL A 168 -25.52 -3.91 1.08
C VAL A 168 -25.88 -2.51 0.59
N ASP A 169 -27.14 -2.30 0.21
CA ASP A 169 -27.63 -0.96 -0.16
C ASP A 169 -27.97 -0.14 1.08
N ILE A 170 -27.17 0.91 1.34
CA ILE A 170 -27.32 1.79 2.51
C ILE A 170 -27.87 3.17 2.14
N SER A 171 -28.34 3.38 0.90
CA SER A 171 -28.87 4.67 0.42
C SER A 171 -30.07 5.18 1.24
N GLY A 172 -30.85 4.27 1.83
CA GLY A 172 -31.96 4.58 2.74
C GLY A 172 -31.55 4.93 4.18
N GLY A 173 -30.25 4.95 4.47
CA GLY A 173 -29.67 5.16 5.80
C GLY A 173 -29.63 3.89 6.67
N ILE A 174 -28.64 3.82 7.57
CA ILE A 174 -28.36 2.64 8.41
C ILE A 174 -29.53 2.27 9.34
N SER A 175 -30.28 3.25 9.85
CA SER A 175 -31.41 3.01 10.75
C SER A 175 -32.53 2.20 10.11
N ASN A 176 -32.74 2.37 8.80
CA ASN A 176 -33.76 1.67 8.01
C ASN A 176 -33.27 0.36 7.41
N LEU A 177 -32.00 0.02 7.61
CA LEU A 177 -31.38 -1.14 6.99
C LEU A 177 -32.04 -2.45 7.48
N THR A 178 -32.33 -3.34 6.54
CA THR A 178 -32.84 -4.69 6.79
C THR A 178 -32.16 -5.68 5.86
N GLN A 179 -32.36 -6.98 6.08
CA GLN A 179 -31.82 -8.02 5.18
C GLN A 179 -32.33 -7.89 3.73
N ARG A 180 -33.44 -7.18 3.48
CA ARG A 180 -33.95 -6.94 2.11
C ARG A 180 -33.05 -6.02 1.29
N ASN A 181 -32.18 -5.26 1.95
CA ASN A 181 -31.21 -4.38 1.31
C ASN A 181 -29.94 -5.12 0.87
N VAL A 182 -29.82 -6.39 1.22
CA VAL A 182 -28.64 -7.21 0.97
C VAL A 182 -28.84 -8.06 -0.27
N THR A 183 -27.81 -8.18 -1.10
CA THR A 183 -27.75 -9.14 -2.20
C THR A 183 -26.41 -9.86 -2.17
N THR A 184 -26.44 -11.19 -2.11
CA THR A 184 -25.25 -12.03 -2.22
C THR A 184 -25.11 -12.47 -3.68
N VAL A 185 -23.93 -12.24 -4.27
CA VAL A 185 -23.62 -12.56 -5.66
C VAL A 185 -22.59 -13.70 -5.66
N ASP A 186 -22.89 -14.78 -6.38
CA ASP A 186 -22.04 -15.97 -6.46
C ASP A 186 -21.49 -16.19 -7.89
N PHE A 187 -20.64 -17.20 -8.06
CA PHE A 187 -20.01 -17.56 -9.33
C PHE A 187 -20.69 -18.73 -10.06
N THR A 188 -21.91 -19.12 -9.70
CA THR A 188 -22.58 -20.31 -10.28
C THR A 188 -22.82 -20.22 -11.78
N ARG A 189 -22.77 -19.01 -12.35
CA ARG A 189 -22.85 -18.78 -13.79
C ARG A 189 -21.62 -19.22 -14.58
N PHE A 190 -20.46 -19.38 -13.92
CA PHE A 190 -19.22 -19.77 -14.57
C PHE A 190 -19.03 -21.28 -14.52
N GLN A 191 -18.45 -21.82 -15.59
CA GLN A 191 -18.08 -23.22 -15.69
C GLN A 191 -16.58 -23.33 -15.92
N ARG A 192 -15.95 -24.43 -15.50
CA ARG A 192 -14.50 -24.61 -15.65
C ARG A 192 -14.04 -24.44 -17.11
N SER A 193 -14.85 -24.91 -18.07
CA SER A 193 -14.56 -24.79 -19.50
C SER A 193 -14.64 -23.37 -20.06
N SER A 194 -15.21 -22.41 -19.32
CA SER A 194 -15.28 -21.00 -19.72
C SER A 194 -14.16 -20.14 -19.13
N LEU A 195 -13.34 -20.69 -18.24
CA LEU A 195 -12.26 -19.96 -17.59
C LEU A 195 -10.97 -20.03 -18.41
N ASP A 196 -10.15 -18.97 -18.31
CA ASP A 196 -8.79 -19.01 -18.80
C ASP A 196 -7.99 -20.10 -18.05
N SER A 197 -7.06 -20.76 -18.75
CA SER A 197 -6.29 -21.88 -18.19
C SER A 197 -5.38 -21.52 -17.01
N SER A 198 -5.09 -20.23 -16.80
CA SER A 198 -4.32 -19.76 -15.65
C SER A 198 -5.17 -19.54 -14.39
N VAL A 199 -6.50 -19.57 -14.50
CA VAL A 199 -7.40 -19.60 -13.33
C VAL A 199 -7.36 -21.00 -12.73
N ARG A 200 -6.90 -21.09 -11.49
CA ARG A 200 -6.77 -22.37 -10.80
C ARG A 200 -8.12 -22.79 -10.24
N ILE A 201 -8.61 -23.95 -10.69
CA ILE A 201 -9.73 -24.66 -10.06
C ILE A 201 -9.21 -26.03 -9.60
N PHE A 202 -9.02 -26.24 -8.31
CA PHE A 202 -8.18 -27.33 -7.79
C PHE A 202 -8.63 -27.94 -6.46
N GLY A 203 -9.67 -27.41 -5.80
CA GLY A 203 -10.27 -28.03 -4.63
C GLY A 203 -10.91 -29.39 -4.94
N PRO A 204 -11.02 -30.28 -3.93
CA PRO A 204 -11.53 -31.64 -4.12
C PRO A 204 -12.97 -31.67 -4.64
N ASN A 205 -13.17 -32.10 -5.89
CA ASN A 205 -14.47 -32.17 -6.55
C ASN A 205 -15.25 -30.83 -6.58
N ALA A 206 -14.53 -29.70 -6.52
CA ALA A 206 -15.15 -28.39 -6.40
C ALA A 206 -15.78 -27.91 -7.72
N SER A 207 -16.97 -27.33 -7.61
CA SER A 207 -17.52 -26.45 -8.66
C SER A 207 -16.80 -25.12 -8.65
N VAL A 208 -16.81 -24.37 -9.75
CA VAL A 208 -16.24 -23.00 -9.79
C VAL A 208 -16.74 -22.13 -8.64
N ALA A 209 -18.03 -22.16 -8.31
CA ALA A 209 -18.58 -21.34 -7.24
C ALA A 209 -18.15 -21.73 -5.82
N ARG A 210 -17.68 -22.96 -5.60
CA ARG A 210 -17.11 -23.40 -4.32
C ARG A 210 -15.63 -23.08 -4.27
N ASP A 211 -14.96 -23.31 -5.40
CA ASP A 211 -13.52 -23.22 -5.46
C ASP A 211 -13.00 -21.79 -5.57
N LEU A 212 -13.82 -20.82 -5.96
CA LEU A 212 -13.38 -19.44 -6.02
C LEU A 212 -13.55 -18.79 -4.64
N GLU A 213 -12.46 -18.26 -4.09
CA GLU A 213 -12.40 -17.60 -2.77
C GLU A 213 -12.14 -16.09 -2.95
N PRO A 214 -13.16 -15.22 -2.86
CA PRO A 214 -13.02 -13.77 -2.88
C PRO A 214 -12.25 -13.21 -1.68
N GLU A 215 -11.16 -12.52 -1.96
CA GLU A 215 -10.25 -11.99 -0.93
C GLU A 215 -10.42 -10.46 -0.75
N TYR A 216 -10.06 -9.68 -1.77
CA TYR A 216 -10.01 -8.23 -1.68
C TYR A 216 -10.87 -7.56 -2.75
N ILE A 217 -11.48 -6.41 -2.45
CA ILE A 217 -12.32 -5.64 -3.39
C ILE A 217 -11.77 -4.23 -3.63
N VAL A 218 -11.60 -3.85 -4.89
CA VAL A 218 -11.46 -2.44 -5.27
C VAL A 218 -12.61 -2.00 -6.16
N VAL A 219 -13.16 -0.81 -5.90
CA VAL A 219 -14.34 -0.28 -6.60
C VAL A 219 -13.92 0.82 -7.56
N SER A 220 -14.44 0.79 -8.80
CA SER A 220 -14.17 1.82 -9.80
C SER A 220 -14.63 3.20 -9.32
N PRO A 221 -13.95 4.30 -9.69
CA PRO A 221 -14.28 5.66 -9.22
C PRO A 221 -15.74 6.08 -9.46
N ASP A 222 -16.37 5.55 -10.50
CA ASP A 222 -17.78 5.80 -10.85
C ASP A 222 -18.79 4.92 -10.08
N SER A 223 -18.33 4.08 -9.15
CA SER A 223 -19.13 3.16 -8.32
C SER A 223 -19.88 2.05 -9.08
N LYS A 224 -19.52 1.77 -10.33
CA LYS A 224 -20.26 0.80 -11.17
C LYS A 224 -19.66 -0.59 -11.23
N LYS A 225 -18.33 -0.69 -11.17
CA LYS A 225 -17.61 -1.97 -11.21
C LYS A 225 -16.87 -2.20 -9.90
N ALA A 226 -16.78 -3.45 -9.50
CA ALA A 226 -15.82 -3.90 -8.51
C ALA A 226 -14.91 -4.96 -9.13
N PHE A 227 -13.64 -4.91 -8.77
CA PHE A 227 -12.64 -5.93 -9.10
C PHE A 227 -12.32 -6.68 -7.81
N VAL A 228 -12.38 -8.00 -7.88
CA VAL A 228 -12.32 -8.89 -6.72
C VAL A 228 -11.18 -9.87 -6.92
N SER A 229 -10.18 -9.86 -6.04
CA SER A 229 -9.10 -10.86 -6.09
C SER A 229 -9.65 -12.22 -5.70
N LEU A 230 -9.08 -13.24 -6.33
CA LEU A 230 -9.32 -14.65 -6.07
C LEU A 230 -7.94 -15.28 -5.86
N GLN A 231 -7.37 -15.08 -4.67
CA GLN A 231 -5.94 -15.22 -4.40
C GLN A 231 -5.43 -16.62 -4.73
N GLU A 232 -6.03 -17.64 -4.14
CA GLU A 232 -5.71 -19.07 -4.31
C GLU A 232 -5.94 -19.48 -5.77
N ASN A 233 -6.90 -18.84 -6.44
CA ASN A 233 -7.25 -19.11 -7.82
C ASN A 233 -6.36 -18.38 -8.83
N ASN A 234 -5.47 -17.48 -8.38
CA ASN A 234 -4.58 -16.68 -9.20
C ASN A 234 -5.36 -15.87 -10.27
N ALA A 235 -6.45 -15.22 -9.86
CA ALA A 235 -7.39 -14.57 -10.76
C ALA A 235 -7.99 -13.28 -10.17
N ILE A 236 -8.61 -12.48 -11.04
CA ILE A 236 -9.47 -11.37 -10.66
C ILE A 236 -10.85 -11.54 -11.32
N ALA A 237 -11.92 -11.33 -10.56
CA ALA A 237 -13.28 -11.26 -11.05
C ALA A 237 -13.78 -9.81 -11.19
N VAL A 238 -14.64 -9.55 -12.18
CA VAL A 238 -15.26 -8.25 -12.42
C VAL A 238 -16.75 -8.32 -12.11
N LEU A 239 -17.17 -7.60 -11.08
CA LEU A 239 -18.55 -7.46 -10.63
C LEU A 239 -19.17 -6.19 -11.21
N ASP A 240 -20.29 -6.33 -11.91
CA ASP A 240 -21.17 -5.20 -12.24
C ASP A 240 -22.09 -4.96 -11.03
N ILE A 241 -21.85 -3.86 -10.32
CA ILE A 241 -22.50 -3.55 -9.03
C ILE A 241 -23.99 -3.23 -9.24
N GLU A 242 -24.34 -2.56 -10.33
CA GLU A 242 -25.72 -2.19 -10.64
C GLU A 242 -26.55 -3.42 -11.01
N LYS A 243 -26.00 -4.29 -11.86
CA LYS A 243 -26.66 -5.55 -12.25
C LYS A 243 -26.57 -6.64 -11.19
N LYS A 244 -25.67 -6.47 -10.21
CA LYS A 244 -25.40 -7.44 -9.13
C LYS A 244 -24.99 -8.79 -9.70
N GLU A 245 -24.08 -8.76 -10.66
CA GLU A 245 -23.63 -9.97 -11.35
C GLU A 245 -22.14 -9.91 -11.69
N PHE A 246 -21.43 -11.01 -11.50
CA PHE A 246 -20.10 -11.15 -12.08
C PHE A 246 -20.19 -11.26 -13.60
N THR A 247 -19.41 -10.46 -14.30
CA THR A 247 -19.41 -10.35 -15.76
C THR A 247 -18.24 -11.08 -16.40
N ARG A 248 -17.12 -11.22 -15.66
CA ARG A 248 -15.88 -11.82 -16.16
C ARG A 248 -15.02 -12.33 -15.00
N ILE A 249 -14.24 -13.36 -15.27
CA ILE A 249 -13.07 -13.77 -14.48
C ILE A 249 -11.90 -13.84 -15.46
N PHE A 250 -10.75 -13.29 -15.10
CA PHE A 250 -9.51 -13.45 -15.85
C PHE A 250 -8.40 -13.94 -14.94
N GLY A 251 -7.63 -14.91 -15.42
CA GLY A 251 -6.44 -15.39 -14.71
C GLY A 251 -5.26 -14.46 -14.95
N LEU A 252 -4.32 -14.47 -14.00
CA LEU A 252 -3.17 -13.56 -14.00
C LEU A 252 -1.96 -14.12 -14.74
N GLY A 253 -2.07 -15.34 -15.30
CA GLY A 253 -0.93 -16.03 -15.88
C GLY A 253 0.10 -16.43 -14.81
N PHE A 254 1.34 -16.61 -15.23
CA PHE A 254 2.43 -17.03 -14.33
C PHE A 254 3.72 -16.28 -14.67
N LYS A 255 4.40 -15.77 -13.64
CA LYS A 255 5.69 -15.10 -13.78
C LYS A 255 6.77 -16.10 -14.15
N ASN A 256 7.51 -15.83 -15.21
CA ASN A 256 8.64 -16.68 -15.60
C ASN A 256 9.91 -16.28 -14.86
N HIS A 257 10.32 -17.06 -13.85
CA HIS A 257 11.56 -16.79 -13.11
C HIS A 257 12.84 -17.12 -13.89
N MET A 258 12.75 -17.58 -15.14
CA MET A 258 13.88 -17.60 -16.07
C MET A 258 14.10 -16.26 -16.80
N ALA A 259 13.14 -15.34 -16.74
CA ALA A 259 13.26 -14.06 -17.43
C ALA A 259 14.31 -13.14 -16.78
N PRO A 260 15.08 -12.36 -17.55
CA PRO A 260 16.01 -11.38 -16.98
C PRO A 260 15.31 -10.42 -16.03
N GLY A 261 15.85 -10.24 -14.82
CA GLY A 261 15.26 -9.38 -13.80
C GLY A 261 14.05 -9.97 -13.07
N ALA A 262 13.83 -11.29 -13.18
CA ALA A 262 12.82 -12.04 -12.44
C ALA A 262 13.43 -13.16 -11.59
N GLY A 263 14.66 -12.98 -11.09
CA GLY A 263 15.29 -13.96 -10.21
C GLY A 263 14.59 -14.08 -8.86
N LEU A 264 14.92 -15.13 -8.13
CA LEU A 264 14.55 -15.29 -6.71
C LEU A 264 15.67 -15.99 -5.96
N ASP A 265 15.75 -15.76 -4.66
CA ASP A 265 16.54 -16.64 -3.80
C ASP A 265 15.66 -17.80 -3.32
N ALA A 266 16.07 -19.02 -3.64
CA ALA A 266 15.22 -20.21 -3.60
C ALA A 266 15.53 -21.17 -2.45
N SER A 267 16.62 -20.93 -1.71
CA SER A 267 17.15 -21.87 -0.75
C SER A 267 17.50 -21.17 0.55
N ASP A 268 17.09 -21.76 1.66
CA ASP A 268 17.51 -21.43 3.01
C ASP A 268 18.68 -22.34 3.49
N ARG A 269 19.34 -23.08 2.58
CA ARG A 269 20.37 -24.10 2.92
C ARG A 269 21.70 -23.92 2.22
N ASP A 270 21.87 -22.83 1.50
CA ASP A 270 23.08 -22.58 0.73
C ASP A 270 24.03 -21.56 1.41
N ASN A 271 23.58 -21.00 2.54
CA ASN A 271 24.23 -20.04 3.41
C ASN A 271 24.65 -18.74 2.69
N ALA A 272 23.91 -18.33 1.65
CA ALA A 272 24.22 -17.12 0.90
C ALA A 272 22.98 -16.52 0.27
N VAL A 273 22.93 -15.19 0.18
CA VAL A 273 21.92 -14.52 -0.65
C VAL A 273 22.20 -14.82 -2.13
N ARG A 274 21.38 -15.63 -2.79
CA ARG A 274 21.56 -16.09 -4.18
C ARG A 274 20.33 -15.90 -5.05
N ILE A 275 20.02 -14.64 -5.30
CA ILE A 275 19.01 -14.24 -6.29
C ILE A 275 19.49 -14.63 -7.69
N ARG A 276 18.83 -15.61 -8.31
CA ARG A 276 19.13 -16.08 -9.66
C ARG A 276 17.87 -16.54 -10.39
N ASN A 277 18.02 -16.70 -11.70
CA ASN A 277 16.98 -17.26 -12.55
C ASN A 277 16.87 -18.77 -12.37
N TRP A 278 15.62 -19.25 -12.35
CA TRP A 278 15.28 -20.66 -12.13
C TRP A 278 14.14 -21.10 -13.05
N GLU A 279 14.15 -22.38 -13.44
CA GLU A 279 13.09 -23.03 -14.22
C GLU A 279 11.81 -23.27 -13.40
N VAL A 280 11.23 -22.17 -12.93
CA VAL A 280 10.10 -22.08 -12.01
C VAL A 280 9.16 -20.98 -12.50
N LEU A 281 7.86 -21.19 -12.31
CA LEU A 281 6.82 -20.22 -12.57
C LEU A 281 6.24 -19.69 -11.25
N GLY A 282 6.11 -18.37 -11.10
CA GLY A 282 5.49 -17.75 -9.93
C GLY A 282 4.01 -17.47 -10.17
N MET A 283 3.17 -17.81 -9.19
CA MET A 283 1.74 -17.47 -9.20
C MET A 283 1.57 -16.07 -8.60
N TYR A 284 0.77 -15.21 -9.23
CA TYR A 284 0.62 -13.83 -8.78
C TYR A 284 -0.20 -13.73 -7.49
N GLN A 285 -1.29 -14.49 -7.37
CA GLN A 285 -2.02 -14.68 -6.10
C GLN A 285 -2.11 -13.43 -5.22
N PRO A 286 -2.89 -12.44 -5.66
CA PRO A 286 -2.91 -11.17 -4.98
C PRO A 286 -3.82 -11.20 -3.77
N ASP A 287 -3.27 -10.83 -2.62
CA ASP A 287 -4.06 -10.45 -1.45
C ASP A 287 -4.54 -8.99 -1.66
N GLY A 288 -3.77 -8.01 -1.20
CA GLY A 288 -4.18 -6.61 -1.25
C GLY A 288 -4.17 -6.01 -2.66
N MET A 289 -5.16 -5.16 -2.91
CA MET A 289 -5.31 -4.44 -4.17
C MET A 289 -5.50 -2.93 -4.00
N ALA A 290 -5.09 -2.19 -5.03
CA ALA A 290 -5.44 -0.79 -5.22
C ALA A 290 -5.92 -0.53 -6.64
N ILE A 291 -6.67 0.57 -6.82
CA ILE A 291 -7.18 0.97 -8.12
C ILE A 291 -6.81 2.42 -8.40
N MET A 292 -6.47 2.73 -9.66
CA MET A 292 -6.20 4.09 -10.07
C MET A 292 -6.65 4.36 -11.50
N GLU A 293 -7.01 5.61 -11.77
CA GLU A 293 -7.25 6.09 -13.13
C GLU A 293 -6.03 6.84 -13.65
N HIS A 294 -5.67 6.62 -14.91
CA HIS A 294 -4.67 7.39 -15.63
C HIS A 294 -5.11 7.60 -17.08
N GLU A 295 -5.22 8.87 -17.47
CA GLU A 295 -5.62 9.26 -18.84
C GLU A 295 -6.95 8.62 -19.30
N GLY A 296 -7.93 8.53 -18.38
CA GLY A 296 -9.24 7.94 -18.65
C GLY A 296 -9.26 6.41 -18.72
N LYS A 297 -8.17 5.73 -18.38
CA LYS A 297 -8.08 4.27 -18.26
C LYS A 297 -7.92 3.85 -16.82
N LEU A 298 -8.54 2.73 -16.48
CA LEU A 298 -8.48 2.13 -15.16
C LEU A 298 -7.34 1.12 -15.07
N TYR A 299 -6.59 1.18 -13.97
CA TYR A 299 -5.50 0.25 -13.66
C TYR A 299 -5.71 -0.32 -12.26
N ILE A 300 -5.37 -1.59 -12.11
CA ILE A 300 -5.46 -2.34 -10.86
C ILE A 300 -4.02 -2.69 -10.45
N LEU A 301 -3.66 -2.39 -9.21
CA LEU A 301 -2.40 -2.78 -8.62
C LEU A 301 -2.64 -3.95 -7.68
N THR A 302 -1.73 -4.92 -7.71
CA THR A 302 -1.81 -6.12 -6.86
C THR A 302 -0.52 -6.32 -6.09
N ALA A 303 -0.64 -6.62 -4.80
CA ALA A 303 0.45 -7.15 -3.98
C ALA A 303 0.43 -8.68 -4.09
N ASN A 304 1.48 -9.26 -4.68
CA ASN A 304 1.48 -10.66 -5.12
C ASN A 304 2.05 -11.58 -4.02
N GLU A 305 1.28 -11.76 -2.95
CA GLU A 305 1.67 -12.41 -1.69
C GLU A 305 1.91 -13.91 -1.87
N GLY A 306 0.86 -14.66 -2.21
CA GLY A 306 0.98 -16.08 -2.53
C GLY A 306 0.32 -17.04 -1.57
N ASP A 307 -0.93 -16.86 -1.17
CA ASP A 307 -1.51 -17.82 -0.21
C ASP A 307 -1.81 -19.22 -0.77
N ALA A 308 -1.84 -20.23 0.09
CA ALA A 308 -1.93 -21.64 -0.27
C ALA A 308 -3.06 -22.33 0.47
N ARG A 309 -3.70 -23.32 -0.16
CA ARG A 309 -4.69 -24.15 0.55
C ARG A 309 -4.03 -25.28 1.32
N ASP A 310 -3.97 -25.14 2.64
CA ASP A 310 -3.45 -26.15 3.56
C ASP A 310 -4.41 -26.40 4.75
N TYR A 311 -5.04 -27.56 4.75
CA TYR A 311 -6.07 -28.00 5.70
C TYR A 311 -5.79 -29.44 6.15
N ASP A 312 -6.38 -29.89 7.26
CA ASP A 312 -6.11 -31.21 7.87
C ASP A 312 -6.18 -32.40 6.89
N THR A 313 -7.09 -32.34 5.90
CA THR A 313 -7.31 -33.41 4.92
C THR A 313 -6.88 -33.04 3.49
N PHE A 314 -6.34 -31.85 3.27
CA PHE A 314 -5.92 -31.36 1.96
C PHE A 314 -4.71 -30.44 2.10
N SER A 315 -3.59 -30.82 1.51
CA SER A 315 -2.38 -29.98 1.48
C SER A 315 -1.94 -29.77 0.04
N GLU A 316 -1.83 -28.50 -0.35
CA GLU A 316 -1.31 -28.09 -1.64
C GLU A 316 0.22 -27.97 -1.64
N GLU A 317 0.80 -27.54 -0.52
CA GLU A 317 2.22 -27.25 -0.41
C GLU A 317 3.08 -28.51 -0.41
N VAL A 318 4.09 -28.53 -1.26
CA VAL A 318 5.13 -29.57 -1.26
C VAL A 318 6.51 -28.98 -1.52
N ARG A 319 7.54 -29.68 -1.10
CA ARG A 319 8.94 -29.30 -1.39
C ARG A 319 9.35 -29.88 -2.74
N VAL A 320 10.10 -29.16 -3.56
CA VAL A 320 10.60 -29.72 -4.84
C VAL A 320 11.38 -31.03 -4.63
N SER A 321 12.10 -31.18 -3.52
CA SER A 321 12.82 -32.42 -3.20
C SER A 321 11.91 -33.63 -2.95
N SER A 322 10.62 -33.46 -2.65
CA SER A 322 9.67 -34.58 -2.51
C SER A 322 9.00 -34.97 -3.84
N LEU A 323 9.04 -34.10 -4.85
CA LEU A 323 8.44 -34.36 -6.15
C LEU A 323 9.28 -35.32 -7.00
N THR A 324 8.59 -36.06 -7.87
CA THR A 324 9.21 -36.72 -9.01
C THR A 324 9.14 -35.76 -10.19
N LEU A 325 10.29 -35.38 -10.73
CA LEU A 325 10.37 -34.45 -11.87
C LEU A 325 10.65 -35.22 -13.16
N ASP A 326 9.99 -34.86 -14.26
CA ASP A 326 10.34 -35.34 -15.58
C ASP A 326 11.47 -34.48 -16.16
N GLN A 327 12.62 -35.11 -16.45
CA GLN A 327 13.75 -34.43 -17.09
C GLN A 327 13.38 -33.79 -18.43
N ALA A 328 12.35 -34.27 -19.14
CA ALA A 328 11.90 -33.66 -20.39
C ALA A 328 11.36 -32.22 -20.22
N GLY A 329 10.90 -31.86 -19.02
CA GLY A 329 10.40 -30.53 -18.69
C GLY A 329 11.48 -29.50 -18.33
N PHE A 330 12.70 -29.95 -18.03
CA PHE A 330 13.77 -29.10 -17.48
C PHE A 330 15.07 -29.22 -18.28
N GLN A 331 15.72 -28.09 -18.52
CA GLN A 331 17.07 -28.04 -19.08
C GLN A 331 18.13 -28.33 -18.02
N THR A 332 17.85 -27.94 -16.77
CA THR A 332 18.71 -28.21 -15.62
C THR A 332 18.58 -29.69 -15.20
N PRO A 333 19.69 -30.36 -14.84
CA PRO A 333 19.62 -31.73 -14.32
C PRO A 333 18.71 -31.83 -13.08
N ILE A 334 17.80 -32.82 -13.04
CA ILE A 334 16.89 -33.01 -11.90
C ILE A 334 17.62 -33.11 -10.55
N ALA A 335 18.80 -33.73 -10.52
CA ALA A 335 19.60 -33.83 -9.30
C ALA A 335 20.06 -32.47 -8.77
N GLU A 336 20.27 -31.50 -9.65
CA GLU A 336 20.62 -30.12 -9.29
C GLU A 336 19.39 -29.37 -8.79
N LEU A 337 18.25 -29.47 -9.48
CA LEU A 337 16.98 -28.86 -9.05
C LEU A 337 16.57 -29.35 -7.66
N ARG A 338 16.62 -30.67 -7.42
CA ARG A 338 16.22 -31.27 -6.13
C ARG A 338 17.23 -31.08 -5.00
N ASN A 339 18.39 -30.49 -5.26
CA ASN A 339 19.37 -30.20 -4.21
C ASN A 339 18.80 -29.13 -3.26
N ASN A 340 18.88 -29.36 -1.96
CA ASN A 340 18.39 -28.42 -0.96
C ASN A 340 19.09 -27.06 -0.99
N ALA A 341 20.34 -26.99 -1.48
CA ALA A 341 21.06 -25.72 -1.71
C ALA A 341 20.61 -24.98 -2.99
N ASN A 342 19.65 -25.55 -3.72
CA ASN A 342 19.02 -25.03 -4.93
C ASN A 342 17.50 -25.00 -4.69
N LEU A 343 16.68 -25.64 -5.55
CA LEU A 343 15.23 -25.63 -5.40
C LEU A 343 14.70 -26.67 -4.43
N GLY A 344 15.51 -27.62 -3.94
CA GLY A 344 15.02 -28.78 -3.21
C GLY A 344 14.13 -28.45 -2.00
N ARG A 345 14.36 -27.30 -1.37
CA ARG A 345 13.50 -26.79 -0.29
C ARG A 345 12.44 -25.78 -0.73
N LEU A 346 12.51 -25.22 -1.93
CA LEU A 346 11.48 -24.32 -2.41
C LEU A 346 10.10 -24.97 -2.31
N THR A 347 9.16 -24.28 -1.69
CA THR A 347 7.76 -24.70 -1.59
C THR A 347 7.03 -24.39 -2.89
N VAL A 348 6.35 -25.39 -3.43
CA VAL A 348 5.59 -25.33 -4.69
C VAL A 348 4.22 -25.98 -4.50
N THR A 349 3.29 -25.67 -5.40
CA THR A 349 2.00 -26.39 -5.46
C THR A 349 2.17 -27.78 -6.08
N ASN A 350 1.46 -28.76 -5.53
CA ASN A 350 1.28 -30.10 -6.13
C ASN A 350 0.02 -30.21 -7.02
N ARG A 351 -0.67 -29.10 -7.30
CA ARG A 351 -1.90 -29.04 -8.11
C ARG A 351 -1.68 -28.55 -9.53
N LEU A 352 -0.46 -28.10 -9.84
CA LEU A 352 0.00 -27.72 -11.17
C LEU A 352 1.34 -28.37 -11.48
N GLY A 353 1.64 -28.55 -12.77
CA GLY A 353 2.97 -28.95 -13.24
C GLY A 353 3.14 -30.40 -13.66
N ASP A 354 2.15 -31.26 -13.41
CA ASP A 354 2.00 -32.60 -14.00
C ASP A 354 0.99 -32.50 -15.15
N ALA A 355 1.49 -32.25 -16.37
CA ALA A 355 0.64 -31.90 -17.50
C ALA A 355 -0.01 -33.12 -18.17
N ASP A 356 0.63 -34.29 -18.08
CA ASP A 356 0.15 -35.54 -18.68
C ASP A 356 -0.48 -36.52 -17.67
N GLY A 357 -0.42 -36.21 -16.37
CA GLY A 357 -1.07 -36.92 -15.29
C GLY A 357 -0.36 -38.23 -14.91
N ASP A 358 0.94 -38.35 -15.21
CA ASP A 358 1.71 -39.56 -14.94
C ASP A 358 2.39 -39.56 -13.55
N GLY A 359 2.20 -38.49 -12.78
CA GLY A 359 2.78 -38.30 -11.45
C GLY A 359 4.22 -37.77 -11.46
N ARG A 360 4.75 -37.41 -12.64
CA ARG A 360 6.01 -36.70 -12.82
C ARG A 360 5.69 -35.28 -13.26
N PHE A 361 6.42 -34.33 -12.70
CA PHE A 361 6.16 -32.91 -12.93
C PHE A 361 7.11 -32.40 -14.01
N GLU A 362 6.58 -31.76 -15.05
CA GLU A 362 7.33 -31.08 -16.11
C GLU A 362 7.61 -29.60 -15.77
N LYS A 363 6.87 -29.03 -14.81
CA LYS A 363 6.98 -27.64 -14.39
C LYS A 363 6.83 -27.51 -12.88
N LEU A 364 7.43 -26.45 -12.34
CA LEU A 364 7.32 -26.07 -10.93
C LEU A 364 6.61 -24.72 -10.83
N TYR A 365 5.68 -24.63 -9.89
CA TYR A 365 4.88 -23.43 -9.64
C TYR A 365 5.03 -23.02 -8.18
N VAL A 366 5.64 -21.86 -7.93
CA VAL A 366 5.77 -21.30 -6.57
C VAL A 366 4.61 -20.39 -6.24
N PHE A 367 4.34 -20.35 -4.94
CA PHE A 367 3.43 -19.40 -4.33
C PHE A 367 4.03 -18.00 -4.31
N GLY A 368 3.21 -17.03 -4.68
CA GLY A 368 3.61 -15.63 -4.76
C GLY A 368 4.56 -15.35 -5.93
N ALA A 369 4.49 -14.13 -6.46
CA ALA A 369 5.36 -13.69 -7.55
C ALA A 369 6.53 -12.83 -7.04
N ARG A 370 6.64 -12.63 -5.72
CA ARG A 370 7.67 -11.81 -5.04
C ARG A 370 7.78 -10.39 -5.61
N SER A 371 6.63 -9.80 -5.91
CA SER A 371 6.51 -8.56 -6.68
C SER A 371 5.19 -7.87 -6.43
N PHE A 372 5.04 -6.65 -6.91
CA PHE A 372 3.71 -6.09 -7.18
C PHE A 372 3.53 -5.96 -8.69
N SER A 373 2.28 -6.00 -9.15
CA SER A 373 1.96 -5.83 -10.57
C SER A 373 0.96 -4.69 -10.80
N ILE A 374 0.93 -4.19 -12.03
CA ILE A 374 -0.09 -3.26 -12.52
C ILE A 374 -0.78 -3.91 -13.72
N TRP A 375 -2.10 -3.95 -13.69
CA TRP A 375 -2.98 -4.52 -14.71
C TRP A 375 -3.87 -3.43 -15.30
N ASP A 376 -4.27 -3.57 -16.55
CA ASP A 376 -5.40 -2.79 -17.08
C ASP A 376 -6.76 -3.45 -16.75
N GLU A 377 -7.87 -2.76 -16.99
CA GLU A 377 -9.21 -3.29 -16.72
C GLU A 377 -9.59 -4.51 -17.59
N ASP A 378 -8.84 -4.75 -18.67
CA ASP A 378 -9.02 -5.90 -19.55
C ASP A 378 -8.22 -7.12 -19.07
N GLY A 379 -7.45 -7.00 -17.99
CA GLY A 379 -6.65 -8.07 -17.39
C GLY A 379 -5.29 -8.29 -18.04
N ASN A 380 -4.79 -7.33 -18.83
CA ASN A 380 -3.42 -7.39 -19.36
C ASN A 380 -2.44 -6.84 -18.32
N GLN A 381 -1.33 -7.54 -18.10
CA GLN A 381 -0.24 -7.03 -17.27
C GLN A 381 0.48 -5.88 -17.98
N VAL A 382 0.49 -4.72 -17.34
CA VAL A 382 1.15 -3.49 -17.80
C VAL A 382 2.57 -3.40 -17.23
N TYR A 383 2.75 -3.83 -15.98
CA TYR A 383 4.03 -3.84 -15.28
C TYR A 383 4.08 -4.96 -14.24
N ASP A 384 5.28 -5.48 -14.01
CA ASP A 384 5.62 -6.31 -12.86
C ASP A 384 6.96 -5.82 -12.29
N SER A 385 7.09 -5.75 -10.96
CA SER A 385 8.33 -5.27 -10.33
C SER A 385 9.50 -6.26 -10.42
N GLY A 386 9.35 -7.42 -11.07
CA GLY A 386 10.45 -8.36 -11.27
C GLY A 386 11.03 -8.84 -9.95
N ASP A 387 12.35 -8.85 -9.85
CA ASP A 387 13.11 -9.22 -8.65
C ASP A 387 13.53 -8.00 -7.79
N GLU A 388 12.94 -6.82 -8.03
CA GLU A 388 13.33 -5.60 -7.32
C GLU A 388 13.23 -5.75 -5.81
N MET A 389 12.15 -6.35 -5.29
CA MET A 389 11.95 -6.52 -3.85
C MET A 389 13.06 -7.36 -3.22
N GLU A 390 13.37 -8.52 -3.80
CA GLU A 390 14.48 -9.39 -3.38
C GLU A 390 15.82 -8.64 -3.39
N ARG A 391 16.09 -7.91 -4.47
CA ARG A 391 17.36 -7.19 -4.62
C ARG A 391 17.50 -6.04 -3.62
N ILE A 392 16.42 -5.31 -3.38
CA ILE A 392 16.41 -4.16 -2.47
C ILE A 392 16.56 -4.64 -1.02
N THR A 393 15.85 -5.70 -0.62
CA THR A 393 15.98 -6.26 0.73
C THR A 393 17.38 -6.86 0.95
N ALA A 394 17.94 -7.53 -0.05
CA ALA A 394 19.32 -8.02 -0.03
C ALA A 394 20.34 -6.89 0.10
N GLU A 395 20.15 -5.77 -0.60
CA GLU A 395 21.05 -4.62 -0.55
C GLU A 395 20.95 -3.88 0.80
N ARG A 396 19.74 -3.68 1.32
CA ARG A 396 19.48 -2.85 2.50
C ARG A 396 19.69 -3.62 3.80
N TYR A 397 19.32 -4.90 3.83
CA TYR A 397 19.36 -5.76 5.01
C TYR A 397 20.03 -7.11 4.71
N PRO A 398 21.28 -7.16 4.21
CA PRO A 398 21.93 -8.41 3.78
C PRO A 398 22.10 -9.47 4.89
N LYS A 399 22.08 -9.05 6.16
CA LYS A 399 22.16 -9.95 7.33
C LYS A 399 20.82 -10.50 7.79
N PHE A 400 19.72 -9.92 7.29
CA PHE A 400 18.34 -10.23 7.66
C PHE A 400 17.48 -10.40 6.40
N PHE A 401 18.14 -10.71 5.29
CA PHE A 401 17.50 -10.90 4.00
C PHE A 401 16.50 -12.05 4.11
N ASN A 402 15.29 -11.87 3.58
CA ASN A 402 14.18 -12.82 3.68
C ASN A 402 14.01 -13.40 5.09
N SER A 403 14.13 -12.55 6.12
CA SER A 403 13.75 -12.91 7.48
C SER A 403 12.24 -13.08 7.61
N ASN A 404 11.83 -14.03 8.46
CA ASN A 404 10.44 -14.18 8.87
C ASN A 404 9.95 -12.96 9.69
N ASN A 405 8.64 -12.83 9.89
CA ASN A 405 8.04 -11.77 10.72
C ASN A 405 8.12 -12.06 12.23
N THR A 406 8.23 -13.34 12.62
CA THR A 406 8.33 -13.79 14.02
C THR A 406 9.77 -13.89 14.55
N ALA A 407 10.77 -13.86 13.67
CA ALA A 407 12.18 -14.01 14.01
C ALA A 407 13.09 -13.17 13.09
N ASN A 408 14.25 -12.73 13.59
CA ASN A 408 15.23 -11.94 12.83
C ASN A 408 16.31 -12.82 12.16
N ASP A 409 15.93 -14.00 11.66
CA ASP A 409 16.88 -14.95 11.11
C ASP A 409 17.13 -14.70 9.62
N LEU A 410 18.39 -14.70 9.21
CA LEU A 410 18.78 -14.64 7.79
C LEU A 410 18.13 -15.80 7.02
N ASP A 411 17.56 -15.48 5.86
CA ASP A 411 17.25 -16.43 4.78
C ASP A 411 16.14 -17.45 5.13
N SER A 412 15.36 -17.16 6.18
CA SER A 412 14.31 -18.04 6.70
C SER A 412 13.04 -18.12 5.85
N ARG A 413 12.91 -17.25 4.84
CA ARG A 413 11.78 -17.21 3.88
C ARG A 413 12.21 -17.37 2.42
N SER A 414 13.49 -17.55 2.10
CA SER A 414 13.89 -17.72 0.68
C SER A 414 13.31 -18.99 0.06
N ASP A 415 13.17 -20.07 0.83
CA ASP A 415 12.49 -21.29 0.39
C ASP A 415 10.96 -21.16 0.35
N ASN A 416 10.38 -20.06 0.84
CA ASN A 416 8.93 -19.87 0.92
C ASN A 416 8.47 -18.40 0.75
N LYS A 417 7.93 -18.06 -0.42
CA LYS A 417 7.38 -16.74 -0.84
C LYS A 417 8.31 -15.49 -0.68
N GLY A 418 9.40 -15.54 0.08
CA GLY A 418 10.46 -14.53 0.09
C GLY A 418 10.08 -13.22 0.81
N PRO A 419 10.15 -12.05 0.14
CA PRO A 419 9.78 -10.77 0.76
C PRO A 419 8.31 -10.61 1.14
N GLU A 420 7.40 -11.32 0.45
CA GLU A 420 5.94 -11.35 0.68
C GLU A 420 5.26 -9.98 0.73
N PRO A 421 4.89 -9.42 -0.44
CA PRO A 421 4.09 -8.21 -0.51
C PRO A 421 2.63 -8.50 -0.17
N GLU A 422 2.12 -7.92 0.90
CA GLU A 422 0.79 -8.17 1.47
C GLU A 422 -0.26 -7.22 0.87
N ASP A 423 -0.09 -5.93 1.14
CA ASP A 423 -1.04 -4.89 0.71
C ASP A 423 -0.37 -3.83 -0.16
N VAL A 424 -1.18 -3.21 -1.02
CA VAL A 424 -0.81 -2.06 -1.83
C VAL A 424 -1.83 -0.93 -1.70
N LYS A 425 -1.34 0.30 -1.53
CA LYS A 425 -2.16 1.52 -1.56
C LYS A 425 -1.56 2.55 -2.50
N VAL A 426 -2.44 3.35 -3.11
CA VAL A 426 -2.04 4.44 -4.01
C VAL A 426 -2.33 5.79 -3.36
N GLY A 427 -1.36 6.69 -3.43
CA GLY A 427 -1.49 8.05 -2.93
C GLY A 427 -0.87 9.09 -3.86
N THR A 428 -1.40 10.31 -3.85
CA THR A 428 -0.81 11.44 -4.58
C THR A 428 -0.05 12.35 -3.63
N VAL A 429 1.23 12.61 -3.95
CA VAL A 429 2.11 13.48 -3.17
C VAL A 429 2.84 14.42 -4.13
N ALA A 430 2.76 15.73 -3.88
CA ALA A 430 3.38 16.77 -4.70
C ALA A 430 3.06 16.66 -6.22
N GLY A 431 1.84 16.20 -6.57
CA GLY A 431 1.39 16.02 -7.94
C GLY A 431 1.89 14.75 -8.64
N ARG A 432 2.60 13.85 -7.94
CA ARG A 432 2.99 12.53 -8.43
C ARG A 432 2.19 11.45 -7.71
N ARG A 433 1.91 10.34 -8.41
CA ARG A 433 1.22 9.18 -7.84
C ARG A 433 2.24 8.15 -7.41
N TYR A 434 2.05 7.58 -6.23
CA TYR A 434 2.92 6.58 -5.65
C TYR A 434 2.13 5.34 -5.24
N ALA A 435 2.73 4.17 -5.43
CA ALA A 435 2.32 2.93 -4.79
C ALA A 435 3.14 2.76 -3.50
N PHE A 436 2.45 2.38 -2.42
CA PHE A 436 3.02 1.94 -1.17
C PHE A 436 2.72 0.45 -1.04
N VAL A 437 3.76 -0.39 -0.98
CA VAL A 437 3.64 -1.85 -0.92
C VAL A 437 4.20 -2.34 0.40
N GLY A 438 3.36 -2.93 1.24
CA GLY A 438 3.73 -3.50 2.54
C GLY A 438 4.38 -4.86 2.35
N LEU A 439 5.42 -5.17 3.12
CA LEU A 439 6.05 -6.48 3.13
C LEU A 439 5.78 -7.16 4.46
N GLU A 440 5.05 -8.26 4.44
CA GLU A 440 4.59 -8.95 5.66
C GLU A 440 5.78 -9.53 6.43
N ARG A 441 6.68 -10.22 5.73
CA ARG A 441 7.78 -10.97 6.37
C ARG A 441 8.93 -10.12 6.85
N ILE A 442 9.78 -9.67 5.95
CA ILE A 442 10.95 -8.87 6.32
C ILE A 442 10.53 -7.51 6.92
N GLY A 443 9.30 -7.07 6.65
CA GLY A 443 8.70 -5.86 7.19
C GLY A 443 8.92 -4.64 6.31
N GLY A 444 8.24 -3.56 6.67
CA GLY A 444 8.40 -2.24 6.06
C GLY A 444 7.59 -2.03 4.79
N VAL A 445 7.76 -0.86 4.19
CA VAL A 445 6.99 -0.39 3.04
C VAL A 445 7.93 0.06 1.95
N MET A 446 7.75 -0.51 0.75
CA MET A 446 8.37 -0.04 -0.48
C MET A 446 7.52 1.01 -1.16
N VAL A 447 8.17 2.03 -1.71
CA VAL A 447 7.51 3.15 -2.40
C VAL A 447 7.97 3.19 -3.85
N TYR A 448 7.00 3.21 -4.77
CA TYR A 448 7.24 3.32 -6.21
C TYR A 448 6.51 4.54 -6.75
N ASP A 449 7.18 5.35 -7.57
CA ASP A 449 6.49 6.36 -8.37
C ASP A 449 5.82 5.65 -9.54
N ILE A 450 4.49 5.73 -9.59
CA ILE A 450 3.62 5.13 -10.60
C ILE A 450 2.91 6.20 -11.45
N THR A 451 3.42 7.44 -11.43
CA THR A 451 2.86 8.54 -12.23
C THR A 451 2.70 8.15 -13.70
N ASN A 452 3.64 7.35 -14.23
CA ASN A 452 3.46 6.57 -15.45
C ASN A 452 3.30 5.07 -15.09
N PRO A 453 2.09 4.47 -15.22
CA PRO A 453 1.86 3.05 -14.90
C PRO A 453 2.67 2.08 -15.76
N GLN A 454 3.17 2.50 -16.92
CA GLN A 454 3.95 1.65 -17.83
C GLN A 454 5.44 1.64 -17.49
N SER A 455 5.89 2.57 -16.65
CA SER A 455 7.29 2.65 -16.21
C SER A 455 7.38 3.12 -14.77
N PRO A 456 6.82 2.35 -13.79
CA PRO A 456 7.08 2.59 -12.38
C PRO A 456 8.57 2.68 -12.07
N ARG A 457 8.91 3.45 -11.04
CA ARG A 457 10.30 3.59 -10.57
C ARG A 457 10.34 3.45 -9.05
N PHE A 458 11.20 2.57 -8.55
CA PHE A 458 11.49 2.50 -7.12
C PHE A 458 11.99 3.85 -6.57
N VAL A 459 11.48 4.25 -5.40
CA VAL A 459 11.77 5.53 -4.76
C VAL A 459 12.45 5.31 -3.43
N ASN A 460 11.84 4.51 -2.55
CA ASN A 460 12.33 4.32 -1.19
C ASN A 460 11.84 2.99 -0.60
N TYR A 461 12.55 2.49 0.41
CA TYR A 461 12.13 1.38 1.26
C TYR A 461 12.36 1.78 2.71
N THR A 462 11.28 1.91 3.48
CA THR A 462 11.33 2.27 4.90
C THR A 462 10.89 1.07 5.73
N ASN A 463 11.74 0.64 6.66
CA ASN A 463 11.42 -0.43 7.58
C ASN A 463 11.71 0.04 9.02
N ASN A 464 10.67 0.04 9.85
CA ASN A 464 10.74 0.46 11.27
C ASN A 464 11.10 -0.71 12.21
N ARG A 465 11.49 -1.86 11.66
CA ARG A 465 11.99 -3.01 12.41
C ARG A 465 13.41 -2.78 12.91
N ASN A 466 13.61 -3.02 14.19
CA ASN A 466 14.91 -3.14 14.84
C ASN A 466 15.32 -4.61 14.90
N PHE A 467 16.16 -5.05 13.97
CA PHE A 467 16.61 -6.44 13.88
C PHE A 467 17.50 -6.92 15.05
N GLU A 468 18.01 -6.00 15.88
CA GLU A 468 18.73 -6.35 17.11
C GLU A 468 17.78 -6.51 18.31
N GLY A 469 16.51 -6.12 18.16
CA GLY A 469 15.46 -6.31 19.15
C GLY A 469 14.86 -7.72 19.10
N SER A 470 14.20 -8.12 20.18
CA SER A 470 13.45 -9.38 20.24
C SER A 470 12.01 -9.16 19.76
N PRO A 471 11.53 -9.92 18.75
CA PRO A 471 10.13 -9.91 18.33
C PRO A 471 9.16 -10.19 19.48
N ALA A 472 9.32 -11.32 20.17
CA ALA A 472 8.44 -11.74 21.26
C ALA A 472 8.50 -10.85 22.51
N ALA A 473 9.52 -10.01 22.65
CA ALA A 473 9.63 -9.05 23.76
C ALA A 473 9.18 -7.63 23.38
N ASP A 474 8.60 -7.44 22.20
CA ASP A 474 8.13 -6.14 21.69
C ASP A 474 9.24 -5.07 21.66
N THR A 475 10.45 -5.48 21.29
CA THR A 475 11.61 -4.58 21.14
C THR A 475 12.15 -4.52 19.71
N ALA A 476 11.59 -5.34 18.82
CA ALA A 476 11.94 -5.40 17.40
C ALA A 476 11.22 -4.35 16.54
N GLY A 477 10.35 -3.51 17.11
CA GLY A 477 9.60 -2.52 16.32
C GLY A 477 8.38 -3.13 15.65
N ASP A 478 8.20 -2.87 14.35
CA ASP A 478 7.03 -3.28 13.58
C ASP A 478 7.29 -4.60 12.84
N LEU A 479 6.31 -5.53 12.86
CA LEU A 479 6.39 -6.89 12.32
C LEU A 479 5.05 -7.33 11.72
N GLY A 480 5.05 -7.93 10.54
CA GLY A 480 3.82 -8.42 9.89
C GLY A 480 2.99 -7.28 9.33
N ALA A 481 3.53 -6.49 8.38
CA ALA A 481 2.79 -5.38 7.80
C ALA A 481 1.61 -5.92 6.98
N GLU A 482 0.40 -5.70 7.50
CA GLU A 482 -0.84 -6.31 7.04
C GLU A 482 -1.64 -5.31 6.20
N GLY A 483 -2.44 -4.48 6.85
CA GLY A 483 -3.19 -3.42 6.19
C GLY A 483 -2.42 -2.10 6.09
N LEU A 484 -2.53 -1.46 4.93
CA LEU A 484 -2.05 -0.11 4.69
C LEU A 484 -3.21 0.88 4.52
N LEU A 485 -2.98 2.13 4.92
CA LEU A 485 -3.92 3.22 4.65
C LEU A 485 -3.18 4.52 4.32
N PHE A 486 -3.44 5.07 3.14
CA PHE A 486 -2.97 6.40 2.75
C PHE A 486 -4.03 7.46 3.10
N ILE A 487 -3.66 8.47 3.87
CA ILE A 487 -4.51 9.61 4.21
C ILE A 487 -3.98 10.85 3.47
N PRO A 488 -4.73 11.46 2.55
CA PRO A 488 -4.27 12.62 1.80
C PRO A 488 -4.08 13.84 2.70
N ALA A 489 -3.25 14.80 2.26
CA ALA A 489 -2.95 16.02 3.02
C ALA A 489 -4.20 16.78 3.48
N ALA A 490 -5.24 16.85 2.64
CA ALA A 490 -6.49 17.56 2.91
C ALA A 490 -7.33 16.92 4.04
N GLU A 491 -7.13 15.63 4.28
CA GLU A 491 -7.83 14.87 5.32
C GLU A 491 -6.95 14.66 6.57
N SER A 492 -5.65 14.88 6.43
CA SER A 492 -4.67 14.68 7.50
C SER A 492 -4.77 15.78 8.57
N PRO A 493 -4.70 15.43 9.87
CA PRO A 493 -4.64 16.38 10.97
C PRO A 493 -3.46 17.35 10.92
N THR A 494 -2.42 17.03 10.14
CA THR A 494 -1.18 17.82 10.03
C THR A 494 -1.07 18.63 8.74
N GLY A 495 -1.99 18.45 7.79
CA GLY A 495 -1.87 19.04 6.45
C GLY A 495 -0.76 18.39 5.58
N VAL A 496 -0.16 17.31 6.05
CA VAL A 496 0.83 16.49 5.32
C VAL A 496 0.22 15.11 5.11
N PRO A 497 0.36 14.47 3.94
CA PRO A 497 -0.19 13.13 3.76
C PRO A 497 0.41 12.14 4.77
N LEU A 498 -0.40 11.20 5.23
CA LEU A 498 0.02 10.15 6.15
C LEU A 498 -0.07 8.78 5.49
N LEU A 499 0.80 7.87 5.90
CA LEU A 499 0.66 6.44 5.65
C LEU A 499 0.55 5.74 7.00
N VAL A 500 -0.54 5.00 7.20
CA VAL A 500 -0.74 4.14 8.37
C VAL A 500 -0.41 2.71 7.95
N VAL A 501 0.34 2.02 8.80
CA VAL A 501 0.70 0.61 8.65
C VAL A 501 0.23 -0.11 9.91
N ALA A 502 -0.69 -1.05 9.75
CA ALA A 502 -1.07 -1.98 10.80
C ALA A 502 -0.21 -3.24 10.68
N ASN A 503 0.34 -3.67 11.81
CA ASN A 503 1.35 -4.71 11.88
C ASN A 503 0.84 -5.81 12.81
N GLU A 504 0.37 -6.90 12.22
CA GLU A 504 -0.49 -7.88 12.88
C GLU A 504 0.26 -8.78 13.86
N VAL A 505 1.52 -9.11 13.53
CA VAL A 505 2.42 -9.88 14.39
C VAL A 505 2.88 -9.07 15.61
N SER A 506 3.29 -7.81 15.43
CA SER A 506 3.70 -6.97 16.58
C SER A 506 2.53 -6.32 17.32
N GLY A 507 1.30 -6.41 16.80
CA GLY A 507 0.14 -5.71 17.34
C GLY A 507 0.33 -4.20 17.38
N SER A 508 1.05 -3.64 16.39
CA SER A 508 1.38 -2.21 16.33
C SER A 508 0.74 -1.50 15.15
N THR A 509 0.28 -0.28 15.37
CA THR A 509 -0.19 0.61 14.30
C THR A 509 0.73 1.81 14.23
N SER A 510 1.50 1.92 13.15
CA SER A 510 2.49 2.97 12.93
C SER A 510 1.99 4.01 11.94
N ILE A 511 2.22 5.28 12.24
CA ILE A 511 1.79 6.41 11.42
C ILE A 511 3.02 7.15 10.92
N PHE A 512 3.17 7.23 9.60
CA PHE A 512 4.25 7.91 8.92
C PHE A 512 3.75 9.18 8.24
N ALA A 513 4.51 10.27 8.34
CA ALA A 513 4.36 11.39 7.42
C ALA A 513 4.99 11.01 6.08
N VAL A 514 4.26 11.27 5.00
CA VAL A 514 4.74 11.07 3.63
C VAL A 514 5.29 12.40 3.11
N LYS A 515 6.62 12.54 3.19
CA LYS A 515 7.33 13.75 2.79
C LYS A 515 7.89 13.62 1.39
N GLY A 516 7.85 14.70 0.65
CA GLY A 516 8.28 14.74 -0.74
C GLY A 516 7.94 16.08 -1.34
N THR A 517 8.82 16.57 -2.21
CA THR A 517 8.63 17.86 -2.86
C THR A 517 8.79 17.77 -4.38
N ARG A 518 8.07 18.63 -5.09
CA ARG A 518 8.24 18.89 -6.52
C ARG A 518 8.48 20.36 -6.72
N GLU A 519 9.59 20.72 -7.37
CA GLU A 519 9.83 22.12 -7.71
C GLU A 519 8.83 22.60 -8.75
N VAL A 520 8.20 23.73 -8.47
CA VAL A 520 7.22 24.41 -9.32
C VAL A 520 7.60 25.87 -9.56
N THR A 521 8.81 26.30 -9.21
CA THR A 521 9.29 27.68 -9.39
C THR A 521 9.01 28.23 -10.79
N ALA A 522 9.18 27.40 -11.83
CA ALA A 522 9.00 27.82 -13.23
C ALA A 522 7.58 28.30 -13.58
N GLN A 523 6.55 27.86 -12.84
CA GLN A 523 5.17 28.30 -13.07
C GLN A 523 4.74 29.46 -12.17
N ILE A 524 5.61 29.92 -11.25
CA ILE A 524 5.30 30.99 -10.31
C ILE A 524 5.98 32.28 -10.76
N ARG A 525 5.18 33.30 -11.05
CA ARG A 525 5.71 34.65 -11.27
C ARG A 525 5.95 35.32 -9.92
N LEU A 526 7.18 35.75 -9.66
CA LEU A 526 7.54 36.53 -8.47
C LEU A 526 7.75 38.00 -8.81
N ASP A 527 7.02 38.87 -8.10
CA ASP A 527 7.17 40.31 -8.11
C ASP A 527 7.56 40.80 -6.70
N SER A 528 8.78 41.32 -6.52
CA SER A 528 9.26 41.79 -5.21
C SER A 528 9.53 43.29 -5.19
N GLY A 529 9.11 43.97 -4.12
CA GLY A 529 9.58 45.33 -3.81
C GLY A 529 11.03 45.34 -3.29
N PRO A 530 11.66 46.51 -3.08
CA PRO A 530 12.97 46.57 -2.45
C PRO A 530 12.89 46.07 -0.99
N ALA A 531 13.93 45.40 -0.51
CA ALA A 531 14.08 45.12 0.91
C ALA A 531 14.38 46.43 1.67
N VAL A 532 13.60 46.74 2.70
CA VAL A 532 13.70 47.99 3.46
C VAL A 532 14.13 47.68 4.89
N TYR A 533 15.03 48.50 5.44
CA TYR A 533 15.45 48.39 6.84
C TYR A 533 14.28 48.64 7.79
N ASP A 534 14.06 47.72 8.73
CA ASP A 534 12.98 47.79 9.70
C ASP A 534 13.31 48.73 10.86
N ARG A 535 13.00 50.02 10.67
CA ARG A 535 13.24 51.06 11.68
C ARG A 535 12.44 50.82 12.97
N LEU A 536 11.29 50.16 12.89
CA LEU A 536 10.46 49.83 14.05
C LEU A 536 11.10 48.72 14.89
N ALA A 537 11.66 47.68 14.26
CA ALA A 537 12.44 46.65 14.97
C ALA A 537 13.63 47.24 15.73
N ALA A 538 14.33 48.19 15.09
CA ALA A 538 15.50 48.85 15.65
C ALA A 538 15.17 49.68 16.91
N LEU A 539 13.96 50.21 17.01
CA LEU A 539 13.46 50.94 18.19
C LEU A 539 13.26 50.02 19.40
N PHE A 540 13.05 48.72 19.20
CA PHE A 540 12.85 47.71 20.25
C PHE A 540 14.07 46.81 20.47
N GLY A 541 15.26 47.22 19.99
CA GLY A 541 16.53 46.55 20.27
C GLY A 541 16.93 45.46 19.27
N THR A 542 16.09 45.13 18.29
CA THR A 542 16.47 44.23 17.19
C THR A 542 17.22 45.04 16.12
N ARG A 543 18.56 44.99 16.15
CA ARG A 543 19.40 45.58 15.09
C ARG A 543 19.45 44.65 13.88
N ASP A 544 19.63 45.23 12.69
CA ASP A 544 19.89 44.50 11.44
C ASP A 544 18.73 43.62 10.94
N ARG A 545 17.50 44.12 11.01
CA ARG A 545 16.33 43.49 10.37
C ARG A 545 15.91 44.23 9.10
N TYR A 546 15.65 43.49 8.04
CA TYR A 546 15.10 43.99 6.78
C TYR A 546 13.78 43.29 6.46
N VAL A 547 12.87 44.01 5.83
CA VAL A 547 11.55 43.52 5.43
C VAL A 547 11.38 43.67 3.93
N GLN A 548 10.84 42.66 3.28
CA GLN A 548 10.53 42.71 1.85
C GLN A 548 9.15 42.13 1.60
N THR A 549 8.31 42.87 0.87
CA THR A 549 7.05 42.35 0.35
C THR A 549 7.29 41.66 -0.98
N VAL A 550 6.85 40.41 -1.08
CA VAL A 550 6.90 39.61 -2.31
C VAL A 550 5.48 39.22 -2.70
N ARG A 551 5.18 39.29 -3.99
CA ARG A 551 3.94 38.78 -4.59
C ARG A 551 4.29 37.59 -5.45
N LEU A 552 3.60 36.49 -5.23
CA LEU A 552 3.73 35.27 -6.00
C LEU A 552 2.43 35.05 -6.74
N THR A 553 2.45 34.95 -8.06
CA THR A 553 1.28 34.61 -8.88
C THR A 553 1.48 33.20 -9.44
N ASN A 554 0.55 32.28 -9.18
CA ASN A 554 0.55 30.99 -9.89
C ASN A 554 0.10 31.23 -11.33
N THR A 555 0.95 30.91 -12.31
CA THR A 555 0.63 31.09 -13.73
C THR A 555 0.47 29.76 -14.48
N GLY A 556 0.67 28.64 -13.78
CA GLY A 556 0.50 27.30 -14.33
C GLY A 556 -0.78 26.64 -13.84
N GLU A 557 -0.70 25.32 -13.66
CA GLU A 557 -1.78 24.49 -13.14
C GLU A 557 -2.03 24.79 -11.66
N ALA A 558 -3.25 24.50 -11.20
CA ALA A 558 -3.59 24.60 -9.79
C ALA A 558 -2.68 23.70 -8.94
N LEU A 559 -2.21 24.23 -7.80
CA LEU A 559 -1.43 23.47 -6.83
C LEU A 559 -2.31 23.11 -5.65
N THR A 560 -2.19 21.87 -5.18
CA THR A 560 -2.91 21.37 -4.01
C THR A 560 -1.95 20.87 -2.94
N GLY A 561 -2.36 20.99 -1.68
CA GLY A 561 -1.55 20.62 -0.54
C GLY A 561 -0.50 21.69 -0.17
N PRO A 562 0.43 21.36 0.72
CA PRO A 562 1.39 22.33 1.22
C PRO A 562 2.27 22.85 0.08
N VAL A 563 2.55 24.15 0.10
CA VAL A 563 3.48 24.80 -0.83
C VAL A 563 4.57 25.49 -0.02
N GLN A 564 5.82 25.29 -0.38
CA GLN A 564 6.99 25.82 0.31
C GLN A 564 7.69 26.86 -0.56
N LEU A 565 8.06 28.00 0.04
CA LEU A 565 8.97 28.98 -0.53
C LEU A 565 10.34 28.83 0.14
N ALA A 566 11.31 28.26 -0.57
CA ALA A 566 12.71 28.20 -0.16
C ALA A 566 13.48 29.44 -0.64
N ILE A 567 14.40 29.91 0.19
CA ILE A 567 15.19 31.12 -0.05
C ILE A 567 16.66 30.73 -0.25
N GLU A 568 17.07 30.58 -1.51
CA GLU A 568 18.40 30.11 -1.89
C GLU A 568 19.43 31.25 -1.95
N GLY A 569 20.68 30.94 -1.59
CA GLY A 569 21.80 31.86 -1.79
C GLY A 569 21.85 33.06 -0.85
N LEU A 570 21.25 32.95 0.34
CA LEU A 570 21.29 34.02 1.34
C LEU A 570 22.73 34.38 1.76
N PRO A 571 23.01 35.66 2.03
CA PRO A 571 24.31 36.05 2.57
C PRO A 571 24.62 35.32 3.88
N ALA A 572 25.88 34.94 4.08
CA ALA A 572 26.30 34.21 5.28
C ALA A 572 25.88 34.94 6.57
N GLY A 573 25.34 34.17 7.52
CA GLY A 573 24.82 34.68 8.79
C GLY A 573 23.38 35.23 8.74
N THR A 574 22.80 35.41 7.55
CA THR A 574 21.41 35.88 7.40
C THR A 574 20.43 34.79 7.81
N ARG A 575 19.42 35.14 8.61
CA ARG A 575 18.30 34.27 8.95
C ARG A 575 17.01 34.81 8.37
N VAL A 576 16.09 33.92 8.02
CA VAL A 576 14.73 34.30 7.62
C VAL A 576 13.81 34.04 8.81
N SER A 577 13.20 35.09 9.36
CA SER A 577 12.30 34.91 10.50
C SER A 577 11.09 34.07 10.07
N ARG A 578 10.62 33.20 10.96
CA ARG A 578 9.52 32.25 10.72
C ARG A 578 9.81 31.19 9.65
N SER A 579 11.08 30.98 9.28
CA SER A 579 11.43 29.75 8.57
C SER A 579 11.04 28.53 9.41
N ARG A 580 10.58 27.47 8.74
CA ARG A 580 10.20 26.21 9.39
C ARG A 580 11.37 25.26 9.57
N GLY A 581 12.46 25.51 8.85
CA GLY A 581 13.68 24.72 8.84
C GLY A 581 14.50 25.06 7.60
N ASP A 582 15.47 24.20 7.31
CA ASP A 582 16.30 24.28 6.11
C ASP A 582 15.92 23.17 5.14
N SER A 583 15.83 23.51 3.86
CA SER A 583 15.71 22.60 2.73
C SER A 583 17.06 22.50 2.01
N PRO A 584 17.23 21.59 1.03
CA PRO A 584 18.40 21.61 0.15
C PRO A 584 18.62 22.95 -0.58
N ALA A 585 17.56 23.75 -0.76
CA ALA A 585 17.61 25.08 -1.36
C ALA A 585 17.69 26.23 -0.34
N GLY A 586 18.00 25.95 0.94
CA GLY A 586 18.10 26.95 2.02
C GLY A 586 16.85 27.02 2.90
N PRO A 587 16.74 28.03 3.79
CA PRO A 587 15.62 28.15 4.71
C PRO A 587 14.30 28.33 3.95
N TYR A 588 13.24 27.67 4.43
CA TYR A 588 11.94 27.68 3.76
C TYR A 588 10.80 28.15 4.66
N LEU A 589 9.74 28.67 4.02
CA LEU A 589 8.46 29.01 4.63
C LEU A 589 7.34 28.21 3.96
N THR A 590 6.38 27.73 4.76
CA THR A 590 5.13 27.19 4.23
C THR A 590 4.18 28.32 3.89
N LEU A 591 3.72 28.33 2.64
CA LEU A 591 2.76 29.31 2.15
C LEU A 591 1.37 29.01 2.74
N PRO A 592 0.62 30.04 3.16
CA PRO A 592 -0.71 29.88 3.75
C PRO A 592 -1.77 29.67 2.64
N VAL A 593 -1.60 28.62 1.84
CA VAL A 593 -2.51 28.20 0.77
C VAL A 593 -2.73 26.69 0.89
N GLU A 594 -3.99 26.25 0.84
CA GLU A 594 -4.36 24.83 0.80
C GLU A 594 -4.59 24.38 -0.65
N GLU A 595 -5.25 25.24 -1.43
CA GLU A 595 -5.34 25.20 -2.87
C GLU A 595 -4.85 26.54 -3.42
N TRP A 596 -4.08 26.50 -4.50
CA TRP A 596 -3.56 27.69 -5.15
C TRP A 596 -3.86 27.63 -6.65
N GLY A 597 -4.97 28.25 -7.02
CA GLY A 597 -5.52 28.23 -8.37
C GLY A 597 -4.68 28.98 -9.40
N SER A 598 -4.89 28.66 -10.67
CA SER A 598 -4.24 29.38 -11.78
C SER A 598 -4.67 30.86 -11.80
N GLY A 599 -3.71 31.76 -11.90
CA GLY A 599 -3.89 33.21 -11.89
C GLY A 599 -3.94 33.84 -10.49
N GLU A 600 -4.05 33.05 -9.42
CA GLU A 600 -4.14 33.58 -8.05
C GLU A 600 -2.81 34.13 -7.56
N THR A 601 -2.89 35.26 -6.84
CA THR A 601 -1.71 35.96 -6.32
C THR A 601 -1.70 35.99 -4.79
N LEU A 602 -0.63 35.46 -4.22
CA LEU A 602 -0.33 35.49 -2.80
C LEU A 602 0.66 36.63 -2.50
N THR A 603 0.35 37.48 -1.52
CA THR A 603 1.29 38.52 -1.04
C THR A 603 1.86 38.11 0.31
N LEU A 604 3.19 38.08 0.42
CA LEU A 604 3.92 37.68 1.62
C LEU A 604 4.88 38.79 2.04
N THR A 605 5.16 38.83 3.34
CA THR A 605 6.18 39.70 3.91
C THR A 605 7.29 38.82 4.47
N LEU A 606 8.49 38.93 3.89
CA LEU A 606 9.69 38.24 4.34
C LEU A 606 10.47 39.14 5.32
N TYR A 607 11.01 38.53 6.36
CA TYR A 607 11.82 39.19 7.38
C TYR A 607 13.21 38.56 7.39
N PHE A 608 14.24 39.37 7.19
CA PHE A 608 15.64 38.95 7.16
C PHE A 608 16.38 39.54 8.36
N GLU A 609 17.05 38.70 9.13
CA GLU A 609 17.81 39.07 10.32
C GLU A 609 19.31 38.87 10.08
N HIS A 610 20.13 39.82 10.52
CA HIS A 610 21.60 39.82 10.40
C HIS A 610 22.18 39.69 8.98
N PRO A 611 21.64 40.35 7.94
CA PRO A 611 22.28 40.31 6.63
C PRO A 611 23.61 41.05 6.65
N THR A 612 24.68 40.38 6.20
CA THR A 612 26.05 40.91 6.16
C THR A 612 26.31 41.91 5.03
N ALA A 613 25.31 42.22 4.19
CA ALA A 613 25.47 43.08 3.00
C ALA A 613 24.38 44.17 2.87
N ALA A 614 24.75 45.30 2.25
CA ALA A 614 23.86 46.42 1.93
C ALA A 614 22.79 46.11 0.85
N LEU A 615 22.86 44.92 0.21
CA LEU A 615 21.86 44.42 -0.73
C LEU A 615 21.58 42.94 -0.42
N LEU A 616 20.39 42.65 0.07
CA LEU A 616 19.84 41.30 0.18
C LEU A 616 19.69 40.70 -1.22
N ARG A 617 20.46 39.65 -1.51
CA ARG A 617 20.35 38.85 -2.73
C ARG A 617 19.99 37.43 -2.33
N TYR A 618 18.96 36.89 -2.98
CA TYR A 618 18.55 35.50 -2.85
C TYR A 618 17.77 35.09 -4.10
N THR A 619 17.64 33.79 -4.31
CA THR A 619 16.80 33.21 -5.36
C THR A 619 15.62 32.50 -4.70
N PRO A 620 14.38 32.99 -4.87
CA PRO A 620 13.19 32.31 -4.37
C PRO A 620 12.92 31.07 -5.20
N ARG A 621 12.66 29.94 -4.54
CA ARG A 621 12.24 28.70 -5.18
C ARG A 621 10.97 28.18 -4.53
N VAL A 622 10.04 27.73 -5.36
CA VAL A 622 8.73 27.29 -4.91
C VAL A 622 8.60 25.80 -5.14
N PHE A 623 8.18 25.08 -4.11
CA PHE A 623 8.01 23.64 -4.12
C PHE A 623 6.59 23.29 -3.70
N GLN A 624 5.95 22.37 -4.40
CA GLN A 624 4.75 21.70 -3.93
C GLN A 624 5.16 20.51 -3.05
N GLY A 625 4.47 20.30 -1.93
CA GLY A 625 4.72 19.22 -0.97
C GLY A 625 5.38 19.69 0.33
N SER A 626 5.99 18.75 1.03
CA SER A 626 6.62 18.96 2.34
C SER A 626 8.06 18.46 2.33
N PHE A 627 8.97 19.27 2.88
CA PHE A 627 10.37 18.92 3.09
C PHE A 627 10.56 17.96 4.26
#